data_AF-A0A0D3LCK2-F1
#
_entry.id   AF-A0A0D3LCK2-F1
#
_cell.length_a   1.000
_cell.length_b   1.000
_cell.length_c   1.000
_cell.angle_alpha   90.00
_cell.angle_beta   90.00
_cell.angle_gamma   90.00
#
_symmetry.space_group_name_H-M   'P 1'
#
loop_
_entity.id
_entity.type
_entity.pdbx_description
1 polymer ?
#
loop_
_entity_poly.entity_id
_entity_poly.type
_entity_poly.pdbx_seq_one_letter_code
_entity_poly.pdbx_strand_id
1 'polypeptide(L)'
;MKKQILLYVSALLIVFTACDDKGIEPVLQDDSAIKGGYRVVNMRAHLGGDQEVPVAETKATGQAIFQLSKDGTELSYKLIVANIENLRMAHIHVAPVGSNGVVVVWLYPDGPPPMPIPGRFSGILAQGTITADDLIGSLAGASL
;
A
#
# COMPACT_ATOMS: atom_id res chain seq x y z
N MET A 1 -64.98 -25.92 -10.29
CA MET A 1 -64.05 -26.32 -11.36
C MET A 1 -62.64 -25.95 -10.94
N LYS A 2 -61.72 -26.95 -10.84
CA LYS A 2 -60.29 -26.91 -11.19
C LYS A 2 -59.41 -25.81 -10.52
N LYS A 3 -58.30 -26.09 -9.82
CA LYS A 3 -57.40 -27.26 -9.74
C LYS A 3 -56.54 -27.13 -8.47
N GLN A 4 -56.33 -28.26 -7.79
CA GLN A 4 -55.30 -28.40 -6.76
C GLN A 4 -53.92 -28.45 -7.44
N ILE A 5 -52.95 -27.70 -6.90
CA ILE A 5 -51.55 -27.74 -7.34
C ILE A 5 -50.87 -28.89 -6.60
N LEU A 6 -50.57 -29.92 -7.38
CA LEU A 6 -49.85 -31.12 -7.00
C LEU A 6 -48.37 -30.78 -6.80
N LEU A 7 -47.88 -30.88 -5.57
CA LEU A 7 -46.46 -30.84 -5.22
C LEU A 7 -45.74 -32.06 -5.81
N TYR A 8 -44.95 -31.85 -6.86
CA TYR A 8 -44.00 -32.85 -7.34
C TYR A 8 -42.71 -32.76 -6.52
N VAL A 9 -42.51 -33.77 -5.69
CA VAL A 9 -41.24 -34.11 -5.04
C VAL A 9 -40.32 -34.63 -6.14
N SER A 10 -39.35 -33.83 -6.58
CA SER A 10 -38.20 -34.33 -7.34
C SER A 10 -37.05 -34.55 -6.36
N ALA A 11 -36.69 -35.82 -6.20
CA ALA A 11 -35.53 -36.26 -5.44
C ALA A 11 -34.26 -35.66 -6.04
N LEU A 12 -33.62 -34.75 -5.31
CA LEU A 12 -32.26 -34.34 -5.62
C LEU A 12 -31.31 -35.40 -5.06
N LEU A 13 -30.66 -36.08 -5.99
CA LEU A 13 -29.65 -37.10 -5.82
C LEU A 13 -28.55 -36.64 -4.84
N ILE A 14 -28.43 -37.35 -3.72
CA ILE A 14 -27.30 -37.24 -2.80
C ILE A 14 -26.10 -37.88 -3.49
N VAL A 15 -25.10 -37.09 -3.85
CA VAL A 15 -23.76 -37.59 -4.21
C VAL A 15 -22.81 -37.19 -3.09
N PHE A 16 -22.46 -38.17 -2.26
CA PHE A 16 -21.27 -38.09 -1.40
C PHE A 16 -20.06 -38.46 -2.26
N THR A 17 -19.08 -37.56 -2.39
CA THR A 17 -17.71 -37.92 -2.78
C THR A 17 -16.72 -37.20 -1.87
N ALA A 18 -15.74 -37.96 -1.37
CA ALA A 18 -14.85 -37.62 -0.27
C ALA A 18 -13.53 -36.98 -0.75
N CYS A 19 -12.91 -36.25 0.18
CA CYS A 19 -11.73 -35.38 0.06
C CYS A 19 -10.43 -36.06 -0.42
N ASP A 20 -9.57 -35.27 -1.05
CA ASP A 20 -8.12 -35.31 -0.80
C ASP A 20 -7.58 -33.87 -0.82
N ASP A 21 -7.22 -33.35 0.36
CA ASP A 21 -6.83 -31.95 0.58
C ASP A 21 -5.39 -31.92 1.09
N LYS A 22 -4.44 -31.92 0.15
CA LYS A 22 -2.99 -31.82 0.41
C LYS A 22 -2.31 -31.11 -0.75
N GLY A 23 -2.09 -29.79 -0.63
CA GLY A 23 -1.22 -29.11 -1.59
C GLY A 23 -1.17 -27.59 -1.54
N ILE A 24 -0.90 -27.02 -0.37
CA ILE A 24 -0.24 -25.71 -0.14
C ILE A 24 -0.56 -24.62 -1.18
N GLU A 25 -1.67 -23.91 -0.97
CA GLU A 25 -1.86 -22.56 -1.50
C GLU A 25 -1.00 -21.57 -0.69
N PRO A 26 -0.36 -20.57 -1.31
CA PRO A 26 0.34 -19.52 -0.57
C PRO A 26 -0.66 -18.79 0.32
N VAL A 27 -0.34 -18.69 1.61
CA VAL A 27 -1.11 -17.96 2.61
C VAL A 27 -1.10 -16.47 2.24
N LEU A 28 -1.98 -16.07 1.33
CA LEU A 28 -2.61 -14.77 1.40
C LEU A 28 -3.60 -14.88 2.54
N GLN A 29 -3.19 -14.33 3.67
CA GLN A 29 -3.95 -14.29 4.90
C GLN A 29 -5.19 -13.40 4.65
N ASP A 30 -6.23 -14.02 4.09
CA ASP A 30 -7.58 -13.47 4.04
C ASP A 30 -8.16 -13.53 5.45
N ASP A 31 -7.84 -12.49 6.23
CA ASP A 31 -8.43 -12.27 7.55
C ASP A 31 -9.76 -11.50 7.44
N SER A 32 -10.56 -11.78 6.42
CA SER A 32 -11.97 -11.34 6.32
C SER A 32 -12.85 -12.02 7.37
N ALA A 33 -12.48 -11.88 8.64
CA ALA A 33 -13.28 -12.26 9.79
C ALA A 33 -12.80 -11.54 11.07
N ILE A 34 -12.69 -10.20 11.07
CA ILE A 34 -12.72 -9.42 12.31
C ILE A 34 -13.86 -8.41 12.23
N LYS A 35 -15.00 -8.79 12.81
CA LYS A 35 -16.07 -7.90 13.23
C LYS A 35 -15.50 -6.70 14.00
N GLY A 36 -15.63 -5.49 13.44
CA GLY A 36 -15.81 -4.25 14.20
C GLY A 36 -14.63 -3.77 15.07
N GLY A 37 -13.42 -3.70 14.53
CA GLY A 37 -12.30 -3.08 15.23
C GLY A 37 -11.28 -2.47 14.27
N TYR A 38 -11.30 -1.16 14.16
CA TYR A 38 -10.24 -0.31 13.63
C TYR A 38 -8.85 -0.84 14.09
N ARG A 39 -7.88 -1.08 13.19
CA ARG A 39 -6.53 -1.59 13.51
C ARG A 39 -5.47 -0.62 13.00
N VAL A 40 -4.45 -0.38 13.83
CA VAL A 40 -3.24 0.32 13.40
C VAL A 40 -2.46 -0.59 12.46
N VAL A 41 -2.19 -0.13 11.24
CA VAL A 41 -1.42 -0.88 10.23
C VAL A 41 -0.03 -0.28 10.13
N ASN A 42 1.02 -1.10 10.21
CA ASN A 42 2.41 -0.66 10.07
C ASN A 42 2.98 -1.16 8.74
N MET A 43 3.58 -0.26 7.96
CA MET A 43 4.18 -0.57 6.66
C MET A 43 5.61 -0.04 6.61
N ARG A 44 6.45 -0.67 5.79
CA ARG A 44 7.85 -0.30 5.61
C ARG A 44 8.24 -0.46 4.15
N ALA A 45 9.02 0.48 3.63
CA ALA A 45 9.61 0.39 2.30
C ALA A 45 11.12 0.63 2.38
N HIS A 46 11.90 -0.31 1.85
CA HIS A 46 13.34 -0.14 1.66
C HIS A 46 13.59 0.58 0.34
N LEU A 47 14.47 1.59 0.35
CA LEU A 47 14.78 2.42 -0.81
C LEU A 47 16.21 2.14 -1.25
N GLY A 48 16.40 1.99 -2.56
CA GLY A 48 17.69 1.76 -3.20
C GLY A 48 17.61 2.12 -4.69
N GLY A 49 18.76 2.42 -5.30
CA GLY A 49 18.83 2.77 -6.72
C GLY A 49 18.40 1.64 -7.66
N ASP A 50 18.46 0.39 -7.20
CA ASP A 50 17.95 -0.80 -7.89
C ASP A 50 16.41 -0.82 -8.01
N GLN A 51 15.72 0.02 -7.24
CA GLN A 51 14.27 0.20 -7.31
C GLN A 51 13.85 1.35 -8.25
N GLU A 52 14.82 2.08 -8.84
CA GLU A 52 14.54 3.09 -9.86
C GLU A 52 14.39 2.46 -11.26
N VAL A 53 13.65 3.14 -12.14
CA VAL A 53 13.54 2.77 -13.55
C VAL A 53 14.00 3.95 -14.42
N PRO A 54 15.14 3.86 -15.13
CA PRO A 54 16.13 2.77 -15.06
C PRO A 54 16.84 2.74 -13.71
N VAL A 55 17.49 1.60 -13.40
CA VAL A 55 18.29 1.43 -12.18
C VAL A 55 19.34 2.54 -12.08
N ALA A 56 19.42 3.16 -10.91
CA ALA A 56 20.41 4.16 -10.59
C ALA A 56 21.63 3.54 -9.89
N GLU A 57 22.81 3.74 -10.48
CA GLU A 57 24.09 3.36 -9.86
C GLU A 57 24.43 4.34 -8.73
N THR A 58 24.07 3.99 -7.49
CA THR A 58 24.27 4.83 -6.32
C THR A 58 24.51 4.02 -5.05
N LYS A 59 25.13 4.65 -4.05
CA LYS A 59 25.23 4.13 -2.67
C LYS A 59 24.08 4.60 -1.78
N ALA A 60 23.17 5.41 -2.31
CA ALA A 60 22.02 5.92 -1.59
C ALA A 60 21.09 4.77 -1.20
N THR A 61 20.66 4.78 0.06
CA THR A 61 19.65 3.85 0.57
C THR A 61 18.73 4.61 1.51
N GLY A 62 17.57 4.03 1.80
CA GLY A 62 16.65 4.59 2.77
C GLY A 62 15.66 3.59 3.31
N GLN A 63 14.95 4.03 4.34
CA GLN A 63 13.85 3.32 4.94
C GLN A 63 12.71 4.33 5.17
N ALA A 64 11.58 4.07 4.53
CA ALA A 64 10.32 4.68 4.89
C ALA A 64 9.58 3.75 5.85
N ILE A 65 9.00 4.33 6.89
CA ILE A 65 8.17 3.64 7.89
C ILE A 65 6.84 4.40 7.93
N PHE A 66 5.74 3.68 7.85
CA PHE A 66 4.40 4.23 7.86
C PHE A 66 3.55 3.55 8.92
N GLN A 67 2.62 4.30 9.50
CA GLN A 67 1.62 3.82 10.43
C GLN A 67 0.27 4.45 10.08
N LEU A 68 -0.67 3.64 9.62
CA LEU A 68 -2.05 4.07 9.39
C LEU A 68 -2.79 4.09 10.73
N SER A 69 -3.47 5.19 11.00
CA SER A 69 -4.31 5.38 12.18
C SER A 69 -5.43 4.35 12.21
N LYS A 70 -5.98 4.17 13.41
CA LYS A 70 -7.04 3.19 13.67
C LYS A 70 -8.21 3.38 12.68
N ASP A 71 -8.66 4.62 12.56
CA ASP A 71 -9.79 5.08 11.73
C ASP A 71 -9.46 5.21 10.23
N GLY A 72 -8.19 5.02 9.85
CA GLY A 72 -7.77 5.07 8.45
C GLY A 72 -7.72 6.49 7.88
N THR A 73 -7.69 7.53 8.69
CA THR A 73 -7.69 8.93 8.23
C THR A 73 -6.34 9.63 8.30
N GLU A 74 -5.36 9.03 9.00
CA GLU A 74 -4.02 9.59 9.15
C GLU A 74 -2.96 8.52 8.89
N LEU A 75 -1.97 8.84 8.08
CA LEU A 75 -0.81 8.00 7.81
C LEU A 75 0.45 8.69 8.32
N SER A 76 0.86 8.38 9.54
CA SER A 76 2.12 8.88 10.10
C SER A 76 3.30 8.23 9.40
N TYR A 77 4.34 9.01 9.09
CA TYR A 77 5.51 8.50 8.40
C TYR A 77 6.83 9.04 8.98
N LYS A 78 7.88 8.26 8.76
CA LYS A 78 9.27 8.68 8.95
C LYS A 78 10.11 8.17 7.79
N LEU A 79 10.84 9.08 7.16
CA LEU A 79 11.75 8.79 6.07
C LEU A 79 13.19 9.02 6.52
N ILE A 80 13.97 7.94 6.52
CA ILE A 80 15.39 7.94 6.87
C ILE A 80 16.17 7.58 5.62
N VAL A 81 17.22 8.34 5.31
CA VAL A 81 18.08 8.10 4.15
C VAL A 81 19.54 8.08 4.57
N ALA A 82 20.37 7.42 3.78
CA ALA A 82 21.81 7.37 3.97
C ALA A 82 22.53 7.48 2.61
N ASN A 83 23.69 8.15 2.61
CA ASN A 83 24.57 8.30 1.45
C ASN A 83 23.94 8.89 0.18
N ILE A 84 22.85 9.65 0.31
CA ILE A 84 22.24 10.35 -0.83
C ILE A 84 23.00 11.63 -1.12
N GLU A 85 23.28 11.89 -2.39
CA GLU A 85 24.03 13.05 -2.86
C GLU A 85 23.09 14.01 -3.59
N ASN A 86 23.16 15.31 -3.30
CA ASN A 86 22.40 16.36 -3.97
C ASN A 86 20.88 16.07 -4.01
N LEU A 87 20.33 15.70 -2.86
CA LEU A 87 18.91 15.41 -2.69
C LEU A 87 18.06 16.62 -3.10
N ARG A 88 16.94 16.39 -3.79
CA ARG A 88 16.04 17.46 -4.24
C ARG A 88 14.61 17.34 -3.73
N MET A 89 14.13 16.11 -3.61
CA MET A 89 12.74 15.79 -3.30
C MET A 89 12.61 14.34 -2.84
N ALA A 90 11.51 14.01 -2.19
CA ALA A 90 11.08 12.66 -1.86
C ALA A 90 9.56 12.57 -1.96
N HIS A 91 9.06 11.51 -2.63
CA HIS A 91 7.65 11.35 -2.98
C HIS A 91 7.18 9.90 -2.80
N ILE A 92 5.87 9.71 -2.76
CA ILE A 92 5.22 8.41 -2.95
C ILE A 92 4.65 8.35 -4.37
N HIS A 93 4.90 7.23 -5.06
CA HIS A 93 4.39 6.96 -6.40
C HIS A 93 3.35 5.84 -6.36
N VAL A 94 2.37 5.91 -7.28
CA VAL A 94 1.44 4.80 -7.54
C VAL A 94 1.67 4.30 -8.97
N ALA A 95 2.07 3.04 -9.07
CA ALA A 95 2.22 2.31 -10.33
C ALA A 95 2.11 0.80 -10.12
N PRO A 96 1.85 0.04 -11.20
CA PRO A 96 2.15 -1.39 -11.23
C PRO A 96 3.62 -1.65 -10.90
N VAL A 97 3.90 -2.81 -10.32
CA VAL A 97 5.27 -3.25 -10.02
C VAL A 97 6.14 -3.18 -11.27
N GLY A 98 7.32 -2.57 -11.16
CA GLY A 98 8.28 -2.40 -12.26
C GLY A 98 8.02 -1.21 -13.19
N SER A 99 7.07 -0.33 -12.88
CA SER A 99 6.77 0.88 -13.67
C SER A 99 7.00 2.17 -12.87
N ASN A 100 7.43 3.23 -13.54
CA ASN A 100 7.44 4.57 -12.94
C ASN A 100 6.02 5.12 -12.83
N GLY A 101 5.56 5.29 -11.60
CA GLY A 101 4.22 5.81 -11.30
C GLY A 101 4.15 7.33 -11.28
N VAL A 102 2.92 7.83 -11.26
CA VAL A 102 2.66 9.24 -10.96
C VAL A 102 2.92 9.49 -9.48
N VAL A 103 3.39 10.70 -9.16
CA VAL A 103 3.52 11.15 -7.76
C VAL A 103 2.13 11.40 -7.20
N VAL A 104 1.89 10.88 -5.99
CA VAL A 104 0.61 11.05 -5.28
C VAL A 104 0.75 11.72 -3.93
N VAL A 105 1.96 11.79 -3.34
CA VAL A 105 2.23 12.49 -2.08
C VAL A 105 3.65 13.05 -2.10
N TRP A 106 3.84 14.25 -1.54
CA TRP A 106 5.15 14.82 -1.25
C TRP A 106 5.56 14.54 0.20
N LEU A 107 6.79 14.06 0.40
CA LEU A 107 7.37 13.84 1.73
C LEU A 107 8.46 14.87 2.04
N TYR A 108 9.18 15.31 1.01
CA TYR A 108 10.17 16.38 1.13
C TYR A 108 10.34 17.10 -0.22
N PRO A 109 10.40 18.44 -0.24
CA PRO A 109 9.74 19.33 0.73
C PRO A 109 8.24 19.00 0.89
N ASP A 110 7.57 19.66 1.82
CA ASP A 110 6.12 19.55 2.03
C ASP A 110 5.36 20.25 0.88
N GLY A 111 5.41 19.62 -0.30
CA GLY A 111 4.88 20.14 -1.56
C GLY A 111 5.91 20.88 -2.42
N PRO A 112 5.57 21.14 -3.70
CA PRO A 112 6.44 21.84 -4.64
C PRO A 112 6.64 23.32 -4.26
N PRO A 113 7.75 23.96 -4.69
CA PRO A 113 8.80 23.43 -5.58
C PRO A 113 9.84 22.58 -4.84
N PRO A 114 10.67 21.78 -5.58
CA PRO A 114 11.79 21.06 -4.98
C PRO A 114 12.73 21.97 -4.17
N MET A 115 13.24 21.45 -3.05
CA MET A 115 14.16 22.16 -2.17
C MET A 115 15.48 21.37 -2.08
N PRO A 116 16.54 21.77 -2.80
CA PRO A 116 17.78 21.00 -2.81
C PRO A 116 18.52 21.03 -1.47
N ILE A 117 18.99 19.86 -1.05
CA ILE A 117 20.04 19.69 -0.03
C ILE A 117 21.33 19.34 -0.77
N PRO A 118 22.27 20.29 -0.91
CA PRO A 118 23.52 20.05 -1.63
C PRO A 118 24.45 19.12 -0.86
N GLY A 119 25.23 18.33 -1.61
CA GLY A 119 26.21 17.40 -1.03
C GLY A 119 25.56 16.15 -0.43
N ARG A 120 26.34 15.44 0.40
CA ARG A 120 25.90 14.20 1.03
C ARG A 120 24.97 14.48 2.20
N PHE A 121 23.85 13.77 2.23
CA PHE A 121 22.94 13.75 3.37
C PHE A 121 22.77 12.33 3.93
N SER A 122 22.63 12.22 5.24
CA SER A 122 22.29 10.98 5.95
C SER A 122 21.58 11.33 7.25
N GLY A 123 20.45 10.69 7.53
CA GLY A 123 19.62 10.98 8.70
C GLY A 123 18.13 10.91 8.39
N ILE A 124 17.33 11.48 9.30
CA ILE A 124 15.90 11.65 9.08
C ILE A 124 15.73 12.80 8.08
N LEU A 125 15.22 12.50 6.90
CA LEU A 125 14.92 13.51 5.87
C LEU A 125 13.61 14.23 6.16
N ALA A 126 12.57 13.45 6.51
CA ALA A 126 11.23 13.96 6.75
C ALA A 126 10.47 13.05 7.71
N GLN A 127 9.53 13.65 8.44
CA GLN A 127 8.55 12.98 9.27
C GLN A 127 7.28 13.83 9.32
N GLY A 128 6.12 13.19 9.33
CA GLY A 128 4.85 13.90 9.34
C GLY A 128 3.66 12.97 9.36
N THR A 129 2.48 13.53 9.14
CA THR A 129 1.24 12.80 8.95
C THR A 129 0.67 13.18 7.60
N ILE A 130 0.34 12.18 6.80
CA ILE A 130 -0.37 12.32 5.53
C ILE A 130 -1.86 12.12 5.82
N THR A 131 -2.69 12.98 5.25
CA THR A 131 -4.15 12.95 5.26
C THR A 131 -4.68 12.91 3.83
N ALA A 132 -6.00 12.82 3.68
CA ALA A 132 -6.65 12.90 2.37
C ALA A 132 -6.31 14.21 1.60
N ASP A 133 -6.09 15.31 2.33
CA ASP A 133 -5.79 16.62 1.72
C ASP A 133 -4.38 16.69 1.13
N ASP A 134 -3.48 15.80 1.57
CA ASP A 134 -2.10 15.70 1.08
C ASP A 134 -1.99 14.84 -0.19
N LEU A 135 -3.08 14.13 -0.55
CA LEU A 135 -3.13 13.32 -1.76
C LEU A 135 -3.27 14.22 -2.98
N ILE A 136 -2.39 14.01 -3.95
CA ILE A 136 -2.36 14.73 -5.22
C ILE A 136 -2.46 13.78 -6.41
N GLY A 137 -2.52 14.36 -7.61
CA GLY A 137 -2.55 13.59 -8.85
C GLY A 137 -3.78 12.69 -8.93
N SER A 138 -3.57 11.41 -9.23
CA SER A 138 -4.66 10.44 -9.39
C SER A 138 -5.40 10.10 -8.09
N LEU A 139 -4.86 10.49 -6.92
CA LEU A 139 -5.49 10.28 -5.61
C LEU A 139 -6.08 11.55 -5.00
N ALA A 140 -6.06 12.68 -5.71
CA ALA A 140 -6.63 13.93 -5.19
C ALA A 140 -8.12 13.77 -4.84
N GLY A 141 -8.49 14.12 -3.59
CA GLY A 141 -9.86 14.01 -3.07
C GLY A 141 -10.30 12.58 -2.70
N ALA A 142 -9.40 11.60 -2.75
CA ALA A 142 -9.66 10.25 -2.24
C ALA A 142 -9.56 10.20 -0.71
N SER A 143 -10.09 9.14 -0.10
CA SER A 143 -9.69 8.76 1.26
C SER A 143 -8.31 8.09 1.22
N LEU A 144 -7.68 7.96 2.39
CA LEU A 144 -6.56 7.04 2.57
C LEU A 144 -7.01 5.57 2.52
#